data_AF-A0A963LNN9-F1
#
_entry.id   AF-A0A963LNN9-F1
#
_cell.length_a   1.000
_cell.length_b   1.000
_cell.length_c   1.000
_cell.angle_alpha   90.00
_cell.angle_beta   90.00
_cell.angle_gamma   90.00
#
_symmetry.space_group_name_H-M   'P 1'
#
loop_
_entity.id
_entity.type
_entity.pdbx_description
1 polymer ?
#
loop_
_entity_poly.entity_id
_entity_poly.type
_entity_poly.pdbx_seq_one_letter_code
_entity_poly.pdbx_strand_id
1 'polypeptide(L)'
;TQVERRAIRESALGAGASDVRLIEEPMAAAIGAGLPVSEASGSMVVDIGGGTTEVGVISLGGMVYKGSVRVGGDKFDEAIINYIRRNYGMLIGEPTAEAIKKKIGSAFPGSEVKEMEVRGR
;
A
#
# COMPACT_ATOMS: atom_id res chain seq x y z
N THR A 1 14.96 2.16 7.26
CA THR A 1 16.41 2.34 7.55
C THR A 1 16.74 1.87 8.96
N GLN A 2 18.01 1.68 9.33
CA GLN A 2 18.38 1.34 10.73
C GLN A 2 17.93 2.44 11.72
N VAL A 3 17.95 3.70 11.29
CA VAL A 3 17.47 4.85 12.08
C VAL A 3 15.97 4.73 12.36
N GLU A 4 15.15 4.47 11.33
CA GLU A 4 13.69 4.29 11.50
C GLU A 4 13.36 3.09 12.40
N ARG A 5 14.03 1.94 12.21
CA ARG A 5 13.83 0.76 13.06
C ARG A 5 14.14 1.05 14.53
N ARG A 6 15.21 1.79 14.79
CA ARG A 6 15.58 2.21 16.14
C ARG A 6 14.54 3.17 16.73
N ALA A 7 14.11 4.17 15.96
CA ALA A 7 13.11 5.14 16.39
C ALA A 7 11.79 4.44 16.78
N ILE A 8 11.28 3.53 15.95
CA ILE A 8 10.05 2.77 16.25
C ILE A 8 10.23 1.95 17.53
N ARG A 9 11.38 1.30 17.70
CA ARG A 9 11.66 0.50 18.91
C ARG A 9 11.69 1.36 20.17
N GLU A 10 12.40 2.49 20.11
CA GLU A 10 12.49 3.44 21.23
C GLU A 10 11.12 4.05 21.56
N SER A 11 10.31 4.39 20.57
CA SER A 11 8.93 4.86 20.78
C SER A 11 8.06 3.81 21.48
N ALA A 12 8.11 2.54 21.05
CA ALA A 12 7.34 1.47 21.67
C ALA A 12 7.80 1.17 23.10
N LEU A 13 9.12 1.14 23.35
CA LEU A 13 9.67 0.98 24.70
C LEU A 13 9.31 2.18 25.61
N GLY A 14 9.40 3.40 25.10
CA GLY A 14 9.02 4.63 25.83
C GLY A 14 7.53 4.69 26.17
N ALA A 15 6.69 4.01 25.38
CA ALA A 15 5.26 3.82 25.67
C ALA A 15 4.98 2.71 26.69
N GLY A 16 6.02 2.05 27.24
CA GLY A 16 5.89 1.05 28.30
C GLY A 16 5.99 -0.41 27.86
N ALA A 17 6.34 -0.69 26.60
CA ALA A 17 6.60 -2.07 26.17
C ALA A 17 7.84 -2.65 26.88
N SER A 18 7.74 -3.90 27.33
CA SER A 18 8.84 -4.62 27.99
C SER A 18 9.81 -5.30 27.02
N ASP A 19 9.33 -5.77 25.87
CA ASP A 19 10.14 -6.24 24.74
C ASP A 19 9.50 -5.78 23.42
N VAL A 20 10.32 -5.49 22.42
CA VAL A 20 9.87 -5.00 21.11
C VAL A 20 10.67 -5.73 20.03
N ARG A 21 9.96 -6.42 19.15
CA ARG A 21 10.50 -7.13 18.00
C ARG A 21 9.84 -6.60 16.74
N LEU A 22 10.64 -6.43 15.70
CA LEU A 22 10.16 -5.96 14.41
C LEU A 22 10.05 -7.14 13.45
N ILE A 23 8.98 -7.17 12.69
CA ILE A 23 8.78 -8.07 11.55
C ILE A 23 8.87 -7.25 10.27
N GLU A 24 9.34 -7.87 9.18
CA GLU A 24 9.28 -7.24 7.86
C GLU A 24 7.81 -7.22 7.39
N GLU A 25 7.35 -6.08 6.88
CA GLU A 25 5.99 -5.89 6.37
C GLU A 25 5.54 -6.97 5.35
N PRO A 26 6.33 -7.31 4.29
CA PRO A 26 5.93 -8.38 3.37
C PRO A 26 5.82 -9.75 4.05
N MET A 27 6.61 -10.04 5.10
CA MET A 27 6.45 -11.29 5.85
C MET A 27 5.11 -11.29 6.60
N ALA A 28 4.76 -10.19 7.26
CA ALA A 28 3.49 -10.06 7.96
C ALA A 28 2.29 -10.16 6.99
N ALA A 29 2.36 -9.49 5.83
CA ALA A 29 1.34 -9.54 4.79
C ALA A 29 1.17 -10.97 4.24
N ALA A 30 2.26 -11.67 3.96
CA ALA A 30 2.23 -13.05 3.47
C ALA A 30 1.60 -14.03 4.47
N ILE A 31 1.94 -13.90 5.75
CA ILE A 31 1.31 -14.69 6.83
C ILE A 31 -0.18 -14.36 6.92
N GLY A 32 -0.55 -13.07 6.90
CA GLY A 32 -1.94 -12.62 6.94
C GLY A 32 -2.78 -13.11 5.74
N ALA A 33 -2.15 -13.26 4.57
CA ALA A 33 -2.77 -13.82 3.36
C ALA A 33 -2.79 -15.36 3.32
N GLY A 34 -2.21 -16.04 4.31
CA GLY A 34 -2.17 -17.50 4.38
C GLY A 34 -1.21 -18.16 3.41
N LEU A 35 -0.17 -17.47 2.95
CA LEU A 35 0.85 -18.04 2.07
C LEU A 35 1.73 -19.05 2.82
N PRO A 36 2.17 -20.15 2.17
CA PRO A 36 3.01 -21.18 2.79
C PRO A 36 4.48 -20.73 2.96
N VAL A 37 4.71 -19.70 3.78
CA VAL A 37 6.02 -19.04 3.91
C VAL A 37 7.12 -19.90 4.53
N SER A 38 6.77 -20.96 5.28
CA SER A 38 7.70 -21.87 5.93
C SER A 38 8.12 -23.06 5.06
N GLU A 39 7.47 -23.28 3.92
CA GLU A 39 7.74 -24.41 3.05
C GLU A 39 8.95 -24.16 2.14
N ALA A 40 9.50 -25.24 1.57
CA ALA A 40 10.53 -25.18 0.54
C ALA A 40 9.96 -24.77 -0.84
N SER A 41 9.00 -23.85 -0.84
CA SER A 41 8.35 -23.26 -2.00
C SER A 41 8.50 -21.74 -1.95
N GLY A 42 8.48 -21.08 -3.11
CA GLY A 42 8.58 -19.62 -3.21
C GLY A 42 7.19 -18.98 -3.12
N SER A 43 6.96 -18.16 -2.11
CA SER A 43 5.75 -17.35 -1.96
C SER A 43 6.05 -15.89 -2.30
N MET A 44 5.33 -15.31 -3.25
CA MET A 44 5.44 -13.89 -3.58
C MET A 44 4.23 -13.12 -3.04
N VAL A 45 4.48 -11.98 -2.42
CA VAL A 45 3.46 -11.03 -1.97
C VAL A 45 3.75 -9.64 -2.55
N VAL A 46 2.69 -8.95 -2.93
CA VAL A 46 2.71 -7.55 -3.34
C VAL A 46 1.68 -6.82 -2.49
N ASP A 47 2.15 -6.03 -1.53
CA ASP A 47 1.31 -5.26 -0.63
C ASP A 47 1.25 -3.80 -1.11
N ILE A 48 0.07 -3.35 -1.52
CA ILE A 48 -0.16 -2.00 -2.06
C ILE A 48 -0.81 -1.16 -0.97
N GLY A 49 0.00 -0.38 -0.26
CA GLY A 49 -0.43 0.53 0.78
C GLY A 49 -0.84 1.91 0.27
N GLY A 50 -0.91 2.89 1.18
CA GLY A 50 -1.19 4.29 0.84
C GLY A 50 -0.02 4.96 0.11
N GLY A 51 1.13 5.06 0.76
CA GLY A 51 2.31 5.75 0.20
C GLY A 51 3.33 4.85 -0.49
N THR A 52 3.29 3.54 -0.21
CA THR A 52 4.30 2.57 -0.67
C THR A 52 3.64 1.29 -1.18
N THR A 53 4.37 0.60 -2.04
CA THR A 53 4.09 -0.78 -2.41
C THR A 53 5.31 -1.62 -2.01
N GLU A 54 5.09 -2.63 -1.20
CA GLU A 54 6.10 -3.57 -0.75
C GLU A 54 5.99 -4.87 -1.55
N VAL A 55 7.11 -5.39 -2.01
CA VAL A 55 7.20 -6.65 -2.74
C VAL A 55 8.13 -7.58 -1.98
N GLY A 56 7.65 -8.78 -1.67
CA GLY A 56 8.42 -9.81 -0.98
C GLY A 56 8.39 -11.15 -1.70
N VAL A 57 9.52 -11.84 -1.73
CA VAL A 57 9.59 -13.27 -2.05
C VAL A 57 10.13 -14.01 -0.83
N ILE A 58 9.43 -15.05 -0.40
CA ILE A 58 9.65 -15.74 0.88
C ILE A 58 9.75 -17.24 0.63
N SER A 59 10.67 -17.91 1.31
CA SER A 59 10.76 -19.38 1.35
C SER A 59 11.46 -19.81 2.63
N LEU A 60 11.11 -20.98 3.19
CA LEU A 60 11.71 -21.53 4.41
C LEU A 60 11.76 -20.54 5.59
N GLY A 61 10.74 -19.69 5.72
CA GLY A 61 10.61 -18.65 6.75
C GLY A 61 11.56 -17.46 6.58
N GLY A 62 12.33 -17.41 5.50
CA GLY A 62 13.27 -16.35 5.18
C GLY A 62 12.84 -15.48 4.01
N MET A 63 13.21 -14.20 4.05
CA MET A 63 13.08 -13.31 2.89
C MET A 63 14.14 -13.67 1.84
N VAL A 64 13.70 -14.11 0.67
CA VAL A 64 14.56 -14.31 -0.52
C VAL A 64 14.79 -12.98 -1.21
N TYR A 65 13.74 -12.16 -1.33
CA TYR A 65 13.79 -10.82 -1.89
C TYR A 65 12.86 -9.89 -1.13
N LYS A 66 13.27 -8.62 -1.00
CA LYS A 66 12.40 -7.54 -0.56
C LYS A 66 12.72 -6.27 -1.33
N GLY A 67 11.67 -5.58 -1.76
CA GLY A 67 11.75 -4.31 -2.48
C GLY A 67 10.58 -3.42 -2.11
N SER A 68 10.83 -2.12 -2.09
CA SER A 68 9.83 -1.09 -1.79
C SER A 68 9.87 -0.03 -2.87
N VAL A 69 8.70 0.43 -3.30
CA VAL A 69 8.57 1.60 -4.17
C VAL A 69 7.61 2.60 -3.55
N ARG A 70 7.91 3.89 -3.72
CA ARG A 70 7.11 5.01 -3.20
C ARG A 70 5.91 5.33 -4.11
N VAL A 71 5.10 4.32 -4.34
CA VAL A 71 3.86 4.39 -5.13
C VAL A 71 2.82 3.54 -4.42
N GLY A 72 1.61 4.09 -4.27
CA GLY A 72 0.48 3.41 -3.64
C GLY A 72 -0.81 4.19 -3.88
N GLY A 73 -1.78 4.01 -2.98
CA GLY A 73 -3.06 4.71 -2.95
C GLY A 73 -2.97 6.23 -3.19
N ASP A 74 -2.00 6.91 -2.57
CA ASP A 74 -1.86 8.37 -2.63
C ASP A 74 -1.48 8.83 -4.04
N LYS A 75 -0.63 8.06 -4.74
CA LYS A 75 -0.27 8.33 -6.14
C LYS A 75 -1.43 8.10 -7.09
N PHE A 76 -2.32 7.16 -6.78
CA PHE A 76 -3.54 6.96 -7.55
C PHE A 76 -4.50 8.16 -7.36
N ASP A 77 -4.64 8.66 -6.13
CA ASP A 77 -5.46 9.84 -5.86
C ASP A 77 -4.90 11.09 -6.55
N GLU A 78 -3.59 11.31 -6.48
CA GLU A 78 -2.91 12.40 -7.20
C GLU A 78 -3.14 12.31 -8.71
N ALA A 79 -3.09 11.11 -9.30
CA ALA A 79 -3.37 10.90 -10.71
C ALA A 79 -4.82 11.28 -11.07
N ILE A 80 -5.79 10.93 -10.22
CA ILE A 80 -7.21 11.28 -10.41
C ILE A 80 -7.43 12.80 -10.32
N ILE A 81 -6.85 13.47 -9.31
CA ILE A 81 -6.92 14.93 -9.17
C ILE A 81 -6.36 15.61 -10.42
N ASN A 82 -5.18 15.20 -10.86
CA ASN A 82 -4.51 15.76 -12.03
C ASN A 82 -5.27 15.48 -13.32
N TYR A 83 -5.93 14.32 -13.43
CA TYR A 83 -6.79 14.00 -14.56
C TYR A 83 -8.00 14.94 -14.60
N ILE A 84 -8.71 15.12 -13.49
CA ILE A 84 -9.91 15.98 -13.45
C ILE A 84 -9.54 17.44 -13.76
N ARG A 85 -8.47 17.94 -13.15
CA ARG A 85 -7.98 19.31 -13.39
C ARG A 85 -7.66 19.56 -14.86
N ARG A 86 -6.99 18.62 -15.53
CA ARG A 86 -6.56 18.77 -16.93
C ARG A 86 -7.71 18.64 -17.93
N ASN A 87 -8.67 17.76 -17.68
CA ASN A 87 -9.73 17.46 -18.66
C ASN A 87 -11.00 18.30 -18.43
N TYR A 88 -11.26 18.76 -17.21
CA TYR A 88 -12.49 19.47 -16.86
C TYR A 88 -12.26 20.86 -16.23
N GLY A 89 -11.01 21.27 -16.02
CA GLY A 89 -10.69 22.58 -15.40
C GLY A 89 -11.12 22.71 -13.94
N MET A 90 -11.55 21.61 -13.33
CA MET A 90 -12.14 21.56 -11.99
C MET A 90 -11.10 21.11 -10.95
N LEU A 91 -11.12 21.69 -9.75
CA LEU A 91 -10.31 21.25 -8.63
C LEU A 91 -11.12 20.40 -7.66
N ILE A 92 -10.58 19.24 -7.31
CA ILE A 92 -11.10 18.35 -6.26
C ILE A 92 -10.02 18.08 -5.20
N GLY A 93 -10.44 17.78 -3.97
CA GLY A 93 -9.54 17.39 -2.89
C GLY A 93 -9.27 15.88 -2.85
N GLU A 94 -8.30 15.47 -2.04
CA GLU A 94 -7.94 14.07 -1.83
C GLU A 94 -9.11 13.17 -1.40
N PRO A 95 -10.02 13.57 -0.48
CA PRO A 95 -11.14 12.70 -0.10
C PRO A 95 -12.08 12.39 -1.27
N THR A 96 -12.27 13.36 -2.17
CA THR A 96 -13.09 13.17 -3.39
C THR A 96 -12.38 12.26 -4.38
N ALA A 97 -11.06 12.43 -4.55
CA ALA A 97 -10.26 11.56 -5.41
C ALA A 97 -10.25 10.11 -4.92
N GLU A 98 -10.12 9.89 -3.62
CA GLU A 98 -10.17 8.56 -3.02
C GLU A 98 -11.57 7.93 -3.18
N ALA A 99 -12.63 8.73 -3.04
CA ALA A 99 -13.98 8.25 -3.30
C ALA A 99 -14.18 7.81 -4.76
N ILE A 100 -13.63 8.56 -5.72
CA ILE A 100 -13.63 8.19 -7.14
C ILE A 100 -12.85 6.88 -7.35
N LYS A 101 -11.63 6.80 -6.79
CA LYS A 101 -10.75 5.61 -6.84
C LYS A 101 -11.51 4.36 -6.40
N LYS A 102 -12.18 4.42 -5.25
CA LYS A 102 -12.91 3.28 -4.66
C LYS A 102 -14.19 2.92 -5.41
N LYS A 103 -14.91 3.91 -5.97
CA LYS A 103 -16.21 3.66 -6.61
C LYS A 103 -16.10 3.24 -8.07
N ILE A 104 -15.24 3.90 -8.84
CA ILE A 104 -15.16 3.74 -10.30
C ILE A 104 -13.75 3.50 -10.83
N GLY A 105 -12.70 3.57 -9.99
CA GLY A 105 -11.34 3.26 -10.40
C GLY A 105 -11.16 1.79 -10.74
N SER A 106 -10.42 1.50 -11.83
CA SER A 106 -10.04 0.14 -12.21
C SER A 106 -8.71 0.14 -12.95
N ALA A 107 -7.87 -0.86 -12.68
CA ALA A 107 -6.61 -1.10 -13.39
C ALA A 107 -6.79 -2.01 -14.63
N PHE A 108 -7.96 -2.64 -14.76
CA PHE A 108 -8.32 -3.51 -15.88
C PHE A 108 -9.59 -2.99 -16.57
N PRO A 109 -9.71 -3.09 -17.91
CA PRO A 109 -10.96 -2.73 -18.59
C PRO A 109 -12.11 -3.57 -18.06
N GLY A 110 -13.04 -2.94 -17.34
CA GLY A 110 -14.23 -3.60 -16.81
C GLY A 110 -15.23 -3.93 -17.91
N SER A 111 -16.06 -4.94 -17.68
CA SER A 111 -17.21 -5.24 -18.55
C SER A 111 -18.35 -4.22 -18.40
N GLU A 112 -18.42 -3.53 -17.25
CA GLU A 112 -19.44 -2.53 -16.94
C GLU A 112 -18.82 -1.14 -16.78
N VAL A 113 -19.44 -0.15 -17.41
CA VAL A 113 -19.07 1.25 -17.23
C VAL A 113 -19.72 1.77 -15.96
N LYS A 114 -18.91 2.26 -15.02
CA LYS A 114 -19.39 2.90 -13.79
C LYS A 114 -19.16 4.41 -13.88
N GLU A 115 -20.14 5.16 -13.42
CA GLU A 115 -20.10 6.63 -13.43
C GLU A 115 -20.32 7.19 -12.02
N MET A 116 -19.80 8.38 -11.78
CA MET A 116 -19.96 9.11 -10.53
C MET A 116 -20.02 10.60 -10.82
N GLU A 117 -21.07 11.29 -10.34
CA GLU A 117 -21.12 12.74 -10.35
C GLU A 117 -20.12 13.29 -9.31
N VAL A 118 -19.32 14.26 -9.72
CA VAL A 118 -18.30 14.89 -8.88
C VAL A 118 -18.49 16.39 -8.94
N ARG A 119 -18.49 17.02 -7.76
CA ARG A 119 -18.51 18.48 -7.63
C ARG A 119 -17.16 18.95 -7.13
N GLY A 120 -16.60 19.93 -7.81
CA GLY A 120 -15.38 20.62 -7.44
C GLY A 120 -15.55 22.12 -7.55
N ARG A 121 -14.44 22.84 -7.39
CA ARG A 121 -14.36 24.30 -7.46
C ARG A 121 -13.55 24.76 -8.66
#